data_AF-A0A3C0GUT0-F1
#
_entry.id   AF-A0A3C0GUT0-F1
#
_cell.length_a   1.000
_cell.length_b   1.000
_cell.length_c   1.000
_cell.angle_alpha   90.00
_cell.angle_beta   90.00
_cell.angle_gamma   90.00
#
_symmetry.space_group_name_H-M   'P 1'
#
loop_
_entity.id
_entity.type
_entity.pdbx_description
1 polymer ?
#
loop_
_entity_poly.entity_id
_entity_poly.type
_entity_poly.pdbx_seq_one_letter_code
_entity_poly.pdbx_strand_id
1 'polypeptide(L)'
;MNYRHAFHAGNHADVLKHIVQLALLDTFKRKDSPFFVLDTHGGAGRYLLASEESRKTLEAEDGVMRLMAQPSLPAVVERYLKAVQADNPVGAMISYPGSPLLTAQTLREQDRMAVCELQDPEAAALKTLFAHDSRVAVYHADGYAQNKALLPPKANGVKIGRGLVLIDPPYEGQDAEYQAILA
;
A
#
# COMPACT_ATOMS: atom_id res chain seq x y z
N MET A 1 -6.19 -18.28 4.43
CA MET A 1 -6.75 -16.93 4.32
C MET A 1 -7.62 -16.92 3.07
N ASN A 2 -8.90 -16.56 3.19
CA ASN A 2 -9.85 -16.55 2.07
C ASN A 2 -10.06 -15.13 1.50
N TYR A 3 -9.70 -14.11 2.27
CA TYR A 3 -9.83 -12.70 1.95
C TYR A 3 -8.95 -12.36 0.74
N ARG A 4 -9.56 -11.71 -0.25
CA ARG A 4 -8.85 -11.13 -1.38
C ARG A 4 -9.17 -9.65 -1.46
N HIS A 5 -8.13 -8.83 -1.42
CA HIS A 5 -8.30 -7.37 -1.43
C HIS A 5 -8.93 -6.85 -2.74
N ALA A 6 -8.84 -7.60 -3.83
CA ALA A 6 -9.45 -7.25 -5.13
C ALA A 6 -10.97 -6.99 -5.07
N PHE A 7 -11.70 -7.60 -4.13
CA PHE A 7 -13.14 -7.36 -3.93
C PHE A 7 -13.45 -5.98 -3.35
N HIS A 8 -12.48 -5.35 -2.68
CA HIS A 8 -12.68 -4.14 -1.88
C HIS A 8 -11.81 -2.97 -2.36
N ALA A 9 -10.95 -3.21 -3.35
CA ALA A 9 -9.98 -2.25 -3.85
C ALA A 9 -10.65 -0.93 -4.26
N GLY A 10 -10.23 0.17 -3.62
CA GLY A 10 -10.73 1.51 -3.93
C GLY A 10 -12.01 1.89 -3.21
N ASN A 11 -12.47 1.10 -2.24
CA ASN A 11 -13.60 1.46 -1.38
C ASN A 11 -13.27 2.63 -0.43
N HIS A 12 -14.23 3.02 0.40
CA HIS A 12 -14.07 4.15 1.33
C HIS A 12 -12.96 3.93 2.38
N ALA A 13 -12.70 2.68 2.80
CA ALA A 13 -11.66 2.36 3.79
C ALA A 13 -10.27 2.55 3.18
N ASP A 14 -10.08 2.04 1.96
CA ASP A 14 -8.89 2.26 1.15
C ASP A 14 -8.63 3.74 0.88
N VAL A 15 -9.67 4.50 0.55
CA VAL A 15 -9.58 5.96 0.36
C VAL A 15 -9.01 6.64 1.61
N LEU A 16 -9.59 6.37 2.79
CA LEU A 16 -9.10 6.95 4.05
C LEU A 16 -7.65 6.54 4.34
N LYS A 17 -7.37 5.23 4.27
CA LYS A 17 -6.06 4.65 4.53
C LYS A 17 -4.97 5.27 3.65
N HIS A 18 -5.21 5.34 2.34
CA HIS A 18 -4.21 5.79 1.37
C HIS A 18 -4.03 7.32 1.39
N ILE A 19 -5.06 8.10 1.69
CA ILE A 19 -4.91 9.54 1.95
C ILE A 19 -3.97 9.78 3.13
N VAL A 20 -4.20 9.08 4.25
CA VAL A 20 -3.36 9.20 5.45
C VAL A 20 -1.94 8.73 5.18
N GLN A 21 -1.78 7.57 4.52
CA GLN A 21 -0.48 7.02 4.15
C GLN A 21 0.34 8.02 3.33
N LEU A 22 -0.22 8.59 2.26
CA LEU A 22 0.49 9.53 1.41
C LEU A 22 0.84 10.83 2.15
N ALA A 23 -0.06 11.33 3.01
CA ALA A 23 0.22 12.51 3.83
C ALA A 23 1.38 12.28 4.83
N LEU A 24 1.47 11.08 5.40
CA LEU A 24 2.59 10.68 6.25
C LEU A 24 3.89 10.60 5.44
N LEU A 25 3.88 9.95 4.27
CA LEU A 25 5.05 9.83 3.40
C LEU A 25 5.57 11.20 2.95
N ASP A 26 4.67 12.12 2.56
CA ASP A 26 5.03 13.49 2.21
C ASP A 26 5.65 14.24 3.40
N THR A 27 5.16 13.98 4.62
CA THR A 27 5.78 14.48 5.86
C THR A 27 7.19 13.93 6.08
N PHE A 28 7.43 12.64 5.80
CA PHE A 28 8.75 12.04 5.90
C PHE A 28 9.75 12.66 4.91
N LYS A 29 9.29 13.05 3.71
CA LYS A 29 10.12 13.67 2.68
C LYS A 29 10.62 15.08 3.02
N ARG A 30 10.06 15.74 4.05
CA ARG A 30 10.50 17.08 4.52
C ARG A 30 11.91 17.10 5.13
N LYS A 31 12.50 15.93 5.41
CA LYS A 31 13.90 15.80 5.84
C LYS A 31 14.67 15.00 4.79
N ASP A 32 15.90 15.43 4.51
CA ASP A 32 16.75 14.82 3.48
C ASP A 32 17.25 13.41 3.87
N SER A 33 17.38 13.14 5.17
CA SER A 33 17.70 11.82 5.70
C SER A 33 16.71 10.76 5.18
N PRO A 34 17.17 9.56 4.79
CA PRO A 34 16.30 8.51 4.27
C PRO A 34 15.30 8.05 5.33
N PHE A 35 14.20 7.46 4.87
CA PHE A 35 13.28 6.72 5.71
C PHE A 35 12.98 5.34 5.13
N PHE A 36 12.48 4.46 6.00
CA PHE A 36 12.06 3.12 5.66
C PHE A 36 10.54 2.98 5.78
N VAL A 37 9.93 2.22 4.87
CA VAL A 37 8.53 1.83 4.99
C VAL A 37 8.44 0.31 5.13
N LEU A 38 7.73 -0.15 6.15
CA LEU A 38 7.33 -1.55 6.26
C LEU A 38 5.83 -1.64 6.06
N ASP A 39 5.41 -2.35 5.02
CA ASP A 39 4.02 -2.72 4.80
C ASP A 39 3.86 -4.19 5.19
N THR A 40 3.16 -4.47 6.28
CA THR A 40 3.08 -5.83 6.82
C THR A 40 2.09 -6.71 6.06
N HIS A 41 1.17 -6.13 5.29
CA HIS A 41 0.10 -6.84 4.58
C HIS A 41 -0.12 -6.19 3.20
N GLY A 42 0.78 -6.49 2.26
CA GLY A 42 0.85 -5.77 0.98
C GLY A 42 -0.24 -6.10 -0.04
N GLY A 43 -0.89 -7.27 0.06
CA GLY A 43 -1.76 -7.78 -1.01
C GLY A 43 -1.03 -7.87 -2.36
N ALA A 44 -1.74 -7.87 -3.49
CA ALA A 44 -1.13 -7.88 -4.82
C ALA A 44 -0.46 -6.55 -5.23
N GLY A 45 -0.69 -5.46 -4.48
CA GLY A 45 -0.15 -4.13 -4.77
C GLY A 45 -0.84 -3.36 -5.92
N ARG A 46 -1.48 -4.03 -6.88
CA ARG A 46 -2.32 -3.42 -7.93
C ARG A 46 -3.55 -4.29 -8.20
N TYR A 47 -4.71 -3.66 -8.35
CA TYR A 47 -5.98 -4.36 -8.55
C TYR A 47 -6.70 -3.84 -9.79
N LEU A 48 -7.18 -4.74 -10.66
CA LEU A 48 -7.98 -4.36 -11.84
C LEU A 48 -9.42 -4.08 -11.43
N LEU A 49 -9.89 -2.84 -11.64
CA LEU A 49 -11.26 -2.43 -11.27
C LEU A 49 -12.33 -3.08 -12.16
N ALA A 50 -11.95 -3.55 -13.35
CA ALA A 50 -12.82 -4.30 -14.25
C ALA A 50 -12.81 -5.82 -14.01
N SER A 51 -12.09 -6.31 -13.00
CA SER A 51 -12.04 -7.74 -12.67
C SER A 51 -13.42 -8.28 -12.26
N GLU A 52 -13.61 -9.60 -12.37
CA GLU A 52 -14.83 -10.24 -11.91
C GLU A 52 -15.06 -10.01 -10.41
N GLU A 53 -13.99 -10.04 -9.62
CA GLU A 53 -14.02 -9.79 -8.18
C GLU A 53 -14.50 -8.37 -7.86
N SER A 54 -13.89 -7.34 -8.47
CA SER A 54 -14.27 -5.94 -8.22
C SER A 54 -15.70 -5.63 -8.69
N ARG A 55 -16.15 -6.25 -9.79
CA ARG A 55 -17.52 -6.05 -10.33
C ARG A 55 -18.61 -6.67 -9.46
N LYS A 56 -18.29 -7.63 -8.60
CA LYS A 56 -19.28 -8.26 -7.71
C LYS A 56 -19.75 -7.34 -6.59
N THR A 57 -18.91 -6.42 -6.13
CA THR A 57 -19.19 -5.55 -4.99
C THR A 57 -19.46 -4.10 -5.41
N LEU A 58 -18.81 -3.63 -6.49
CA LEU A 58 -18.86 -2.25 -6.98
C LEU A 58 -18.43 -1.21 -5.93
N GLU A 59 -17.70 -1.61 -4.88
CA GLU A 59 -17.34 -0.70 -3.77
C GLU A 59 -16.47 0.49 -4.19
N ALA A 60 -15.71 0.35 -5.29
CA ALA A 60 -14.92 1.45 -5.85
C ALA A 60 -15.79 2.62 -6.35
N GLU A 61 -17.05 2.36 -6.74
CA GLU A 61 -18.00 3.38 -7.18
C GLU A 61 -18.33 4.36 -6.04
N ASP A 62 -18.55 3.83 -4.84
CA ASP A 62 -18.83 4.60 -3.62
C ASP A 62 -17.57 5.16 -2.93
N GLY A 63 -16.40 4.69 -3.32
CA GLY A 63 -15.10 5.14 -2.82
C GLY A 63 -14.38 6.09 -3.78
N VAL A 64 -13.31 5.60 -4.40
CA VAL A 64 -12.38 6.41 -5.21
C VAL A 64 -13.07 7.06 -6.42
N MET A 65 -14.00 6.36 -7.08
CA MET A 65 -14.67 6.89 -8.28
C MET A 65 -15.58 8.08 -7.95
N ARG A 66 -16.26 8.05 -6.81
CA ARG A 66 -17.06 9.17 -6.31
C ARG A 66 -16.23 10.43 -6.10
N LEU A 67 -14.99 10.28 -5.64
CA LEU A 67 -14.06 11.40 -5.47
C LEU A 67 -13.52 11.91 -6.81
N MET A 68 -13.20 11.01 -7.75
CA MET A 68 -12.72 11.38 -9.09
C MET A 68 -13.73 12.22 -9.88
N ALA A 69 -15.04 12.06 -9.60
CA ALA A 69 -16.09 12.85 -10.23
C ALA A 69 -16.25 14.27 -9.66
N GLN A 70 -15.57 14.62 -8.57
CA GLN A 70 -15.69 15.94 -7.95
C GLN A 70 -14.79 16.95 -8.66
N PRO A 71 -15.28 18.17 -8.97
CA PRO A 71 -14.51 19.18 -9.68
C PRO A 71 -13.40 19.82 -8.84
N SER A 72 -13.53 19.79 -7.52
CA SER A 72 -12.56 20.35 -6.58
C SER A 72 -12.62 19.60 -5.26
N LEU A 73 -11.46 19.31 -4.67
CA LEU A 73 -11.36 18.62 -3.40
C LEU A 73 -10.28 19.27 -2.52
N PRO A 74 -10.25 19.00 -1.20
CA PRO A 74 -9.14 19.43 -0.37
C PRO A 74 -7.80 18.90 -0.92
N ALA A 75 -6.73 19.70 -0.81
CA ALA A 75 -5.44 19.41 -1.43
C ALA A 75 -4.86 18.02 -1.09
N VAL A 76 -5.10 17.52 0.13
CA VAL A 76 -4.66 16.18 0.56
C VAL A 76 -5.36 15.05 -0.21
N VAL A 77 -6.63 15.26 -0.57
CA VAL A 77 -7.42 14.31 -1.37
C VAL A 77 -6.97 14.38 -2.82
N GLU A 78 -6.75 15.57 -3.38
CA GLU A 78 -6.23 15.72 -4.74
C GLU A 78 -4.84 15.08 -4.90
N ARG A 79 -3.98 15.19 -3.88
CA ARG A 79 -2.67 14.53 -3.83
C ARG A 79 -2.78 13.00 -3.89
N TYR A 80 -3.78 12.44 -3.23
CA TYR A 80 -4.11 11.01 -3.30
C TYR A 80 -4.62 10.62 -4.69
N LEU A 81 -5.60 11.37 -5.23
CA LEU A 81 -6.16 11.08 -6.55
C LEU A 81 -5.10 11.16 -7.65
N LYS A 82 -4.16 12.12 -7.58
CA LYS A 82 -3.01 12.20 -8.50
C LYS A 82 -2.12 10.96 -8.43
N ALA A 83 -1.90 10.39 -7.24
CA ALA A 83 -1.12 9.16 -7.10
C ALA A 83 -1.87 7.95 -7.69
N VAL A 84 -3.18 7.85 -7.45
CA VAL A 84 -4.03 6.82 -8.06
C VAL A 84 -4.01 6.91 -9.60
N GLN A 85 -4.15 8.13 -10.13
CA GLN A 85 -4.13 8.38 -11.57
C GLN A 85 -2.76 8.12 -12.20
N ALA A 86 -1.64 8.29 -11.47
CA ALA A 86 -0.30 8.06 -12.00
C ALA A 86 -0.04 6.59 -12.38
N ASP A 87 -0.82 5.65 -11.83
CA ASP A 87 -0.78 4.23 -12.21
C ASP A 87 -1.59 3.92 -13.48
N ASN A 88 -2.31 4.91 -14.02
CA ASN A 88 -3.29 4.72 -15.08
C ASN A 88 -3.00 5.57 -16.31
N PRO A 89 -3.42 5.15 -17.52
CA PRO A 89 -3.43 6.00 -18.70
C PRO A 89 -4.28 7.27 -18.47
N VAL A 90 -3.88 8.37 -19.11
CA VAL A 90 -4.60 9.64 -19.03
C VAL A 90 -6.07 9.44 -19.44
N GLY A 91 -6.98 9.85 -18.56
CA GLY A 91 -8.42 9.78 -18.79
C GLY A 91 -9.05 8.40 -18.54
N ALA A 92 -8.30 7.43 -18.01
CA ALA A 92 -8.81 6.10 -17.67
C ALA A 92 -8.58 5.76 -16.20
N MET A 93 -9.46 4.93 -15.65
CA MET A 93 -9.29 4.27 -14.35
C MET A 93 -9.42 2.76 -14.54
N ILE A 94 -8.29 2.12 -14.83
CA ILE A 94 -8.22 0.68 -15.15
C ILE A 94 -7.87 -0.11 -13.90
N SER A 95 -6.88 0.38 -13.14
CA SER A 95 -6.41 -0.24 -11.91
C SER A 95 -6.45 0.71 -10.73
N TYR A 96 -6.63 0.12 -9.56
CA TYR A 96 -6.43 0.77 -8.29
C TYR A 96 -5.07 0.34 -7.69
N PRO A 97 -4.14 1.27 -7.42
CA PRO A 97 -2.89 0.96 -6.75
C PRO A 97 -3.14 0.78 -5.24
N GLY A 98 -2.67 -0.36 -4.71
CA GLY A 98 -2.65 -0.62 -3.28
C GLY A 98 -1.54 0.13 -2.54
N SER A 99 -1.49 -0.05 -1.21
CA SER A 99 -0.50 0.60 -0.35
C SER A 99 0.96 0.39 -0.76
N PRO A 100 1.40 -0.78 -1.30
CA PRO A 100 2.79 -0.93 -1.72
C PRO A 100 3.14 -0.05 -2.91
N LEU A 101 2.26 0.02 -3.91
CA LEU A 101 2.52 0.75 -5.14
C LEU A 101 2.46 2.27 -4.90
N LEU A 102 1.48 2.73 -4.13
CA LEU A 102 1.39 4.13 -3.70
C LEU A 102 2.62 4.57 -2.91
N THR A 103 3.15 3.69 -2.05
CA THR A 103 4.39 3.94 -1.33
C THR A 103 5.56 4.05 -2.30
N ALA A 104 5.78 3.04 -3.14
CA ALA A 104 6.92 2.97 -4.06
C ALA A 104 6.98 4.16 -5.04
N GLN A 105 5.83 4.62 -5.53
CA GLN A 105 5.71 5.84 -6.35
C GLN A 105 6.15 7.11 -5.61
N THR A 106 6.04 7.12 -4.28
CA THR A 106 6.34 8.29 -3.44
C THR A 106 7.79 8.31 -2.93
N LEU A 107 8.43 7.14 -2.82
CA LEU A 107 9.82 6.99 -2.35
C LEU A 107 10.81 7.79 -3.19
N ARG A 108 11.89 8.27 -2.57
CA ARG A 108 13.08 8.80 -3.24
C ARG A 108 14.12 7.68 -3.42
N GLU A 109 15.20 7.95 -4.15
CA GLU A 109 16.26 6.97 -4.42
C GLU A 109 16.93 6.41 -3.15
N GLN A 110 17.06 7.25 -2.10
CA GLN A 110 17.67 6.87 -0.82
C GLN A 110 16.71 6.16 0.14
N ASP A 111 15.40 6.24 -0.10
CA ASP A 111 14.40 5.62 0.78
C ASP A 111 14.33 4.12 0.48
N ARG A 112 13.86 3.33 1.45
CA ARG A 112 13.75 1.87 1.32
C ARG A 112 12.39 1.40 1.78
N MET A 113 11.94 0.29 1.22
CA MET A 113 10.69 -0.35 1.61
C MET A 113 10.86 -1.86 1.70
N ALA A 114 10.17 -2.45 2.67
CA ALA A 114 9.85 -3.87 2.66
C ALA A 114 8.33 -4.03 2.64
N VAL A 115 7.85 -5.01 1.86
CA VAL A 115 6.45 -5.42 1.84
C VAL A 115 6.36 -6.91 2.13
N CYS A 116 5.47 -7.27 3.05
CA CYS A 116 5.19 -8.65 3.41
C CYS A 116 3.83 -9.07 2.88
N GLU A 117 3.72 -10.31 2.41
CA GLU A 117 2.46 -10.92 2.00
C GLU A 117 2.53 -12.41 2.27
N LEU A 118 1.44 -13.00 2.77
CA LEU A 118 1.35 -14.41 3.14
C LEU A 118 0.80 -15.28 2.01
N GLN A 119 -0.10 -14.75 1.19
CA GLN A 119 -0.74 -15.50 0.11
C GLN A 119 0.19 -15.61 -1.10
N ASP A 120 0.50 -16.85 -1.49
CA ASP A 120 1.34 -17.18 -2.65
C ASP A 120 1.02 -16.36 -3.92
N PRO A 121 -0.24 -16.27 -4.40
CA PRO A 121 -0.54 -15.54 -5.63
C PRO A 121 -0.30 -14.03 -5.50
N GLU A 122 -0.67 -13.44 -4.36
CA GLU A 122 -0.51 -12.01 -4.09
C GLU A 122 0.99 -11.66 -3.95
N ALA A 123 1.76 -12.49 -3.24
CA ALA A 123 3.21 -12.33 -3.11
C ALA A 123 3.94 -12.47 -4.46
N ALA A 124 3.49 -13.37 -5.33
CA ALA A 124 4.02 -13.50 -6.69
C ALA A 124 3.72 -12.25 -7.56
N ALA A 125 2.51 -11.69 -7.42
CA ALA A 125 2.14 -10.44 -8.08
C ALA A 125 3.01 -9.27 -7.60
N LEU A 126 3.24 -9.12 -6.29
CA LEU A 126 4.15 -8.12 -5.73
C LEU A 126 5.58 -8.26 -6.24
N LYS A 127 6.13 -9.49 -6.27
CA LYS A 127 7.48 -9.74 -6.78
C LYS A 127 7.61 -9.31 -8.24
N THR A 128 6.59 -9.57 -9.04
CA THR A 128 6.54 -9.14 -10.45
C THR A 128 6.45 -7.62 -10.54
N LEU A 129 5.57 -7.00 -9.75
CA LEU A 129 5.34 -5.56 -9.73
C LEU A 129 6.62 -4.77 -9.40
N PHE A 130 7.44 -5.28 -8.48
CA PHE A 130 8.65 -4.61 -7.99
C PHE A 130 9.97 -5.21 -8.50
N ALA A 131 9.93 -6.09 -9.51
CA ALA A 131 11.12 -6.79 -10.03
C ALA A 131 12.26 -5.85 -10.46
N HIS A 132 11.94 -4.59 -10.79
CA HIS A 132 12.90 -3.59 -11.27
C HIS A 132 13.07 -2.39 -10.33
N ASP A 133 12.48 -2.43 -9.13
CA ASP A 133 12.63 -1.38 -8.13
C ASP A 133 13.53 -1.86 -6.99
N SER A 134 14.81 -1.52 -7.06
CA SER A 134 15.81 -1.90 -6.04
C SER A 134 15.58 -1.28 -4.67
N ARG A 135 14.63 -0.34 -4.54
CA ARG A 135 14.25 0.27 -3.26
C ARG A 135 13.29 -0.62 -2.47
N VAL A 136 12.62 -1.57 -3.13
CA VAL A 136 11.55 -2.39 -2.55
C VAL A 136 12.00 -3.84 -2.43
N ALA A 137 11.91 -4.38 -1.21
CA ALA A 137 12.11 -5.81 -0.95
C ALA A 137 10.75 -6.49 -0.67
N VAL A 138 10.45 -7.57 -1.38
CA VAL A 138 9.21 -8.34 -1.22
C VAL A 138 9.48 -9.61 -0.43
N TYR A 139 8.78 -9.79 0.69
CA TYR A 139 8.86 -10.96 1.56
C TYR A 139 7.56 -11.75 1.48
N HIS A 140 7.66 -13.00 1.03
CA HIS A 140 6.56 -13.96 1.16
C HIS A 140 6.62 -14.56 2.56
N ALA A 141 6.02 -13.88 3.54
CA ALA A 141 6.15 -14.15 4.96
C ALA A 141 5.06 -13.45 5.78
N ASP A 142 4.89 -13.88 7.03
CA ASP A 142 4.06 -13.22 8.03
C ASP A 142 4.63 -11.83 8.39
N GLY A 143 3.87 -10.78 8.07
CA GLY A 143 4.26 -9.40 8.33
C GLY A 143 4.41 -9.04 9.81
N TYR A 144 3.64 -9.67 10.70
CA TYR A 144 3.77 -9.44 12.14
C TYR A 144 5.12 -9.97 12.64
N ALA A 145 5.52 -11.16 12.20
CA ALA A 145 6.83 -11.72 12.53
C ALA A 145 7.98 -10.87 11.94
N GLN A 146 7.78 -10.32 10.74
CA GLN A 146 8.80 -9.50 10.06
C GLN A 146 9.05 -8.14 10.71
N ASN A 147 8.11 -7.58 11.49
CA ASN A 147 8.36 -6.37 12.27
C ASN A 147 9.64 -6.49 13.13
N LYS A 148 9.83 -7.62 13.82
CA LYS A 148 11.01 -7.86 14.66
C LYS A 148 12.28 -8.12 13.85
N ALA A 149 12.16 -8.69 12.66
CA ALA A 149 13.29 -9.04 11.81
C ALA A 149 13.82 -7.85 10.99
N LEU A 150 12.92 -6.96 10.56
CA LEU A 150 13.23 -5.87 9.64
C LEU A 150 13.48 -4.53 10.34
N LEU A 151 13.14 -4.41 11.63
CA LEU A 151 13.32 -3.19 12.42
C LEU A 151 14.39 -3.38 13.51
N PRO A 152 15.35 -2.44 13.66
CA PRO A 152 15.54 -1.26 12.84
C PRO A 152 16.17 -1.59 11.46
N PRO A 153 15.73 -0.91 10.39
CA PRO A 153 16.19 -1.18 9.04
C PRO A 153 17.62 -0.68 8.82
N LYS A 154 18.37 -1.42 7.98
CA LYS A 154 19.70 -1.04 7.51
C LYS A 154 19.72 -1.03 5.99
N ALA A 155 20.35 0.00 5.41
CA ALA A 155 20.63 0.08 3.99
C ALA A 155 22.12 0.35 3.79
N ASN A 156 22.79 -0.46 2.96
CA ASN A 156 24.23 -0.34 2.69
C ASN A 156 25.09 -0.31 3.98
N GLY A 157 24.73 -1.12 4.98
CA GLY A 157 25.42 -1.18 6.28
C GLY A 157 25.08 -0.04 7.25
N VAL A 158 24.30 0.96 6.83
CA VAL A 158 23.92 2.12 7.65
C VAL A 158 22.48 1.98 8.16
N LYS A 159 22.26 2.23 9.45
CA LYS A 159 20.92 2.24 10.06
C LYS A 159 20.11 3.41 9.52
N ILE A 160 18.87 3.14 9.07
CA ILE A 160 17.89 4.19 8.80
C ILE A 160 17.11 4.45 10.09
N GLY A 161 17.27 5.64 10.66
CA GLY A 161 16.69 6.02 11.96
C GLY A 161 15.24 6.53 11.91
N ARG A 162 14.57 6.40 10.76
CA ARG A 162 13.24 6.94 10.50
C ARG A 162 12.44 5.89 9.74
N GLY A 163 11.18 5.66 10.14
CA GLY A 163 10.33 4.79 9.35
C GLY A 163 8.85 4.91 9.65
N LEU A 164 8.06 4.40 8.71
CA LEU A 164 6.63 4.22 8.77
C LEU A 164 6.36 2.72 8.72
N VAL A 165 5.55 2.20 9.64
CA VAL A 165 5.05 0.82 9.58
C VAL A 165 3.55 0.91 9.33
N LEU A 166 3.10 0.36 8.21
CA LEU A 166 1.68 0.19 7.90
C LEU A 166 1.28 -1.24 8.30
N ILE A 167 0.29 -1.33 9.18
CA ILE A 167 -0.31 -2.59 9.64
C ILE A 167 -1.77 -2.58 9.20
N ASP A 168 -2.08 -3.38 8.16
CA ASP A 168 -3.38 -3.41 7.50
C ASP A 168 -3.87 -4.85 7.27
N PRO A 169 -4.10 -5.63 8.34
CA PRO A 169 -4.55 -7.01 8.22
C PRO A 169 -5.98 -7.12 7.67
N PRO A 170 -6.36 -8.31 7.17
CA PRO A 170 -7.72 -8.57 6.69
C PRO A 170 -8.77 -8.73 7.81
N TYR A 171 -8.35 -8.87 9.07
CA TYR A 171 -9.21 -9.17 10.22
C TYR A 171 -9.98 -10.52 10.12
N GLU A 172 -9.52 -11.47 9.30
CA GLU A 172 -10.10 -12.83 9.20
C GLU A 172 -9.94 -13.64 10.49
N GLY A 173 -8.88 -13.37 11.27
CA GLY A 173 -8.65 -14.01 12.56
C GLY A 173 -9.59 -13.50 13.67
N GLN A 174 -10.49 -12.56 13.35
CA GLN A 174 -11.42 -11.91 14.28
C GLN A 174 -10.66 -11.40 15.52
N ASP A 175 -11.16 -11.68 16.72
CA ASP A 175 -10.60 -11.21 18.00
C ASP A 175 -9.12 -11.53 18.18
N ALA A 176 -8.64 -12.65 17.63
CA ALA A 176 -7.22 -13.03 17.74
C ALA A 176 -6.30 -12.09 16.95
N GLU A 177 -6.79 -11.53 15.82
CA GLU A 177 -6.01 -10.62 14.98
C GLU A 177 -5.84 -9.25 15.65
N TYR A 178 -6.85 -8.78 16.38
CA TYR A 178 -6.71 -7.58 17.21
C TYR A 178 -5.62 -7.71 18.27
N GLN A 179 -5.45 -8.89 18.87
CA GLN A 179 -4.36 -9.14 19.83
C GLN A 179 -3.00 -9.20 19.13
N ALA A 180 -2.93 -9.78 17.93
CA ALA A 180 -1.69 -9.86 17.15
C ALA A 180 -1.14 -8.47 16.78
N ILE A 181 -2.01 -7.50 16.49
CA ILE A 181 -1.61 -6.11 16.20
C ILE A 181 -0.93 -5.43 17.40
N LEU A 182 -1.34 -5.77 18.62
CA LEU A 182 -0.84 -5.15 19.86
C LEU A 182 0.49 -5.75 20.35
N ALA A 183 0.89 -6.92 19.84
CA ALA A 183 2.02 -7.71 20.33
C ALA A 183 3.38 -7.34 19.69
#